data_AF-A0A2A5FY22-F1
#
_entry.id   AF-A0A2A5FY22-F1
#
_cell.length_a   1.000
_cell.length_b   1.000
_cell.length_c   1.000
_cell.angle_alpha   90.00
_cell.angle_beta   90.00
_cell.angle_gamma   90.00
#
_symmetry.space_group_name_H-M   'P 1'
#
loop_
_entity.id
_entity.type
_entity.pdbx_description
1 polymer ?
#
loop_
_entity_poly.entity_id
_entity_poly.type
_entity_poly.pdbx_seq_one_letter_code
_entity_poly.pdbx_strand_id
1 'polypeptide(L)'
;MFHDVHMSTGQYMHTVGHHLQVTAVAATANEKDAYARSAYNRYYYGAFLNARDMLSSLDPAWSSLAHASYPRLLKGQIRKEISRKKNIARRNGDIELVGRTEKATRAVDELAKILNTAYSIRVVADYEPNEAVTFGPDLRFALRSVDISEAHEWESQTRILCNNVKAVWDEIHG
;
A
#
# COMPACT_ATOMS: atom_id res chain seq x y z
N MET A 1 18.86 -4.99 28.08
CA MET A 1 17.43 -4.62 27.96
C MET A 1 17.17 -4.40 26.47
N PHE A 2 16.76 -5.45 25.76
CA PHE A 2 16.41 -5.31 24.35
C PHE A 2 15.09 -4.55 24.28
N HIS A 3 15.10 -3.36 23.67
CA HIS A 3 13.86 -2.73 23.25
C HIS A 3 13.31 -3.59 22.11
N ASP A 4 12.28 -4.39 22.40
CA ASP A 4 11.46 -4.97 21.35
C ASP A 4 10.82 -3.81 20.59
N VAL A 5 11.37 -3.52 19.41
CA VAL A 5 10.73 -2.60 18.46
C VAL A 5 9.49 -3.33 17.97
N HIS A 6 8.33 -2.95 18.52
CA HIS A 6 7.05 -3.50 18.09
C HIS A 6 6.81 -3.12 16.63
N MET A 7 6.94 -4.09 15.72
CA MET A 7 6.65 -3.90 14.30
C MET A 7 5.14 -3.87 14.07
N SER A 8 4.67 -3.08 13.10
CA SER A 8 3.26 -3.11 12.71
C SER A 8 2.90 -4.44 12.02
N THR A 9 1.62 -4.81 12.01
CA THR A 9 1.16 -5.99 11.27
C THR A 9 1.53 -5.92 9.78
N GLY A 10 1.53 -4.72 9.18
CA GLY A 10 1.98 -4.52 7.81
C GLY A 10 3.46 -4.86 7.61
N GLN A 11 4.32 -4.47 8.55
CA GLN A 11 5.76 -4.79 8.51
C GLN A 11 6.03 -6.29 8.69
N TYR A 12 5.29 -6.98 9.55
CA TYR A 12 5.39 -8.45 9.66
C TYR A 12 5.04 -9.14 8.33
N MET A 13 3.97 -8.68 7.65
CA MET A 13 3.61 -9.22 6.33
C MET A 13 4.73 -8.98 5.31
N HIS A 14 5.35 -7.80 5.30
CA HIS A 14 6.48 -7.52 4.42
C HIS A 14 7.68 -8.44 4.69
N THR A 15 8.07 -8.65 5.96
CA THR A 15 9.17 -9.58 6.31
C THR A 15 8.89 -11.00 5.83
N VAL A 16 7.66 -11.51 6.02
CA VAL A 16 7.27 -12.82 5.52
C VAL A 16 7.27 -12.85 3.99
N GLY A 17 6.80 -11.79 3.33
CA GLY A 17 6.86 -11.65 1.87
C GLY A 17 8.29 -11.73 1.34
N HIS A 18 9.23 -11.07 2.02
CA HIS A 18 10.64 -11.13 1.65
C HIS A 18 11.25 -12.52 1.85
N HIS A 19 10.92 -13.19 2.96
CA HIS A 19 11.33 -14.58 3.15
C HIS A 19 10.81 -15.48 2.02
N LEU A 20 9.54 -15.35 1.65
CA LEU A 20 8.93 -16.11 0.56
C LEU A 20 9.55 -15.78 -0.81
N GLN A 21 9.90 -14.52 -1.06
CA GLN A 21 10.62 -14.10 -2.27
C GLN A 21 11.97 -14.82 -2.37
N VAL A 22 12.76 -14.82 -1.29
CA VAL A 22 14.06 -15.51 -1.25
C VAL A 22 13.88 -17.02 -1.45
N THR A 23 12.89 -17.61 -0.79
CA THR A 23 12.58 -19.03 -0.94
C THR A 23 12.15 -19.38 -2.37
N ALA A 24 11.35 -18.53 -3.03
CA ALA A 24 10.93 -18.76 -4.42
C ALA A 24 12.12 -18.86 -5.39
N VAL A 25 13.15 -18.05 -5.18
CA VAL A 25 14.36 -18.07 -6.00
C VAL A 25 15.13 -19.38 -5.83
N ALA A 26 15.23 -19.86 -4.59
CA ALA A 26 15.98 -21.07 -4.23
C ALA A 26 15.20 -22.39 -4.43
N ALA A 27 13.87 -22.32 -4.55
CA ALA A 27 13.00 -23.49 -4.62
C ALA A 27 13.17 -24.30 -5.91
N THR A 28 12.69 -25.55 -5.89
CA THR A 28 12.62 -26.40 -7.08
C THR A 28 11.53 -25.90 -8.04
N ALA A 29 11.61 -26.27 -9.32
CA ALA A 29 10.71 -25.78 -10.37
C ALA A 29 9.21 -25.93 -10.02
N ASN A 30 8.84 -26.99 -9.29
CA ASN A 30 7.45 -27.28 -8.93
C ASN A 30 6.89 -26.37 -7.83
N GLU A 31 7.74 -25.73 -7.03
CA GLU A 31 7.35 -24.94 -5.85
C GLU A 31 7.61 -23.44 -6.03
N LYS A 32 8.49 -23.06 -6.97
CA LYS A 32 8.88 -21.67 -7.23
C LYS A 32 7.68 -20.74 -7.38
N ASP A 33 6.73 -21.13 -8.24
CA ASP A 33 5.55 -20.32 -8.56
C ASP A 33 4.66 -20.10 -7.32
N ALA A 34 4.45 -21.14 -6.52
CA ALA A 34 3.65 -21.07 -5.29
C ALA A 34 4.27 -20.13 -4.24
N TYR A 35 5.59 -20.21 -4.05
CA TYR A 35 6.30 -19.27 -3.16
C TYR A 35 6.25 -17.84 -3.67
N ALA A 36 6.45 -17.62 -4.98
CA ALA A 36 6.40 -16.30 -5.59
C ALA A 36 5.01 -15.64 -5.47
N ARG A 37 3.93 -16.38 -5.77
CA ARG A 37 2.55 -15.90 -5.55
C ARG A 37 2.30 -15.55 -4.09
N SER A 38 2.76 -16.41 -3.19
CA SER A 38 2.63 -16.17 -1.75
C SER A 38 3.38 -14.90 -1.32
N ALA A 39 4.56 -14.62 -1.90
CA ALA A 39 5.28 -13.37 -1.65
C ALA A 39 4.47 -12.15 -2.07
N TYR A 40 3.90 -12.14 -3.29
CA TYR A 40 3.01 -11.06 -3.75
C TYR A 40 1.82 -10.83 -2.82
N ASN A 41 1.18 -11.90 -2.36
CA ASN A 41 0.07 -11.80 -1.40
C ASN A 41 0.50 -11.13 -0.10
N ARG A 42 1.67 -11.49 0.42
CA ARG A 42 2.19 -10.88 1.66
C ARG A 42 2.54 -9.41 1.46
N TYR A 43 3.14 -9.04 0.34
CA TYR A 43 3.40 -7.64 0.03
C TYR A 43 2.11 -6.82 -0.13
N TYR A 44 1.10 -7.40 -0.77
CA TYR A 44 -0.24 -6.80 -0.82
C TYR A 44 -0.78 -6.53 0.59
N TYR A 45 -0.76 -7.53 1.48
CA TYR A 45 -1.27 -7.35 2.84
C TYR A 45 -0.45 -6.35 3.65
N GLY A 46 0.87 -6.27 3.44
CA GLY A 46 1.71 -5.23 4.04
C GLY A 46 1.19 -3.82 3.72
N ALA A 47 0.96 -3.56 2.44
CA ALA A 47 0.43 -2.27 1.96
C ALA A 47 -1.03 -2.02 2.40
N PHE A 48 -1.89 -3.02 2.30
CA PHE A 48 -3.31 -2.91 2.65
C PHE A 48 -3.52 -2.62 4.13
N LEU A 49 -2.77 -3.28 5.02
CA LEU A 49 -2.91 -3.10 6.46
C LEU A 49 -2.50 -1.69 6.88
N ASN A 50 -1.41 -1.15 6.33
CA ASN A 50 -1.02 0.26 6.55
C ASN A 50 -2.14 1.23 6.15
N ALA A 51 -2.76 1.01 4.99
CA ALA A 51 -3.88 1.83 4.53
C ALA A 51 -5.13 1.67 5.42
N ARG A 52 -5.44 0.44 5.86
CA ARG A 52 -6.57 0.16 6.76
C ARG A 52 -6.40 0.85 8.10
N ASP A 53 -5.22 0.77 8.70
CA ASP A 53 -4.95 1.35 10.00
C ASP A 53 -5.06 2.88 9.93
N MET A 54 -4.54 3.50 8.86
CA MET A 54 -4.76 4.93 8.60
C MET A 54 -6.25 5.23 8.47
N LEU A 55 -6.98 4.57 7.57
CA LEU A 55 -8.40 4.86 7.34
C LEU A 55 -9.25 4.66 8.61
N SER A 56 -8.97 3.62 9.39
CA SER A 56 -9.62 3.37 10.68
C SER A 56 -9.37 4.50 11.69
N SER A 57 -8.21 5.16 11.62
CA SER A 57 -7.90 6.31 12.46
C SER A 57 -8.60 7.60 12.00
N LEU A 58 -8.97 7.69 10.72
CA LEU A 58 -9.71 8.84 10.17
C LEU A 58 -11.21 8.71 10.44
N ASP A 59 -11.74 7.50 10.27
CA ASP A 59 -13.12 7.10 10.59
C ASP A 59 -13.14 5.57 10.84
N PRO A 60 -13.49 5.12 12.06
CA PRO A 60 -13.53 3.69 12.39
C PRO A 60 -14.43 2.85 11.47
N ALA A 61 -15.48 3.44 10.88
CA ALA A 61 -16.38 2.75 9.95
C ALA A 61 -15.67 2.34 8.65
N TRP A 62 -14.52 2.93 8.32
CA TRP A 62 -13.79 2.61 7.11
C TRP A 62 -12.88 1.38 7.23
N SER A 63 -12.68 0.88 8.46
CA SER A 63 -11.82 -0.28 8.75
C SER A 63 -12.33 -1.61 8.16
N SER A 64 -13.64 -1.71 7.91
CA SER A 64 -14.35 -2.92 7.48
C SER A 64 -14.79 -2.88 6.01
N LEU A 65 -14.39 -1.85 5.26
CA LEU A 65 -14.73 -1.74 3.85
C LEU A 65 -14.12 -2.88 3.04
N ALA A 66 -14.79 -3.25 1.94
CA ALA A 66 -14.21 -4.17 0.98
C ALA A 66 -12.89 -3.60 0.42
N HIS A 67 -11.90 -4.46 0.20
CA HIS A 67 -10.56 -4.09 -0.26
C HIS A 67 -10.58 -3.17 -1.50
N ALA A 68 -11.41 -3.51 -2.50
CA ALA A 68 -11.57 -2.73 -3.73
C ALA A 68 -12.21 -1.33 -3.52
N SER A 69 -12.78 -1.05 -2.35
CA SER A 69 -13.40 0.25 -2.03
C SER A 69 -12.39 1.28 -1.52
N TYR A 70 -11.21 0.87 -1.06
CA TYR A 70 -10.22 1.77 -0.48
C TYR A 70 -9.72 2.82 -1.50
N PRO A 71 -9.34 2.45 -2.75
CA PRO A 71 -8.96 3.44 -3.75
C PRO A 71 -10.08 4.44 -4.08
N ARG A 72 -11.35 3.98 -4.05
CA ARG A 72 -12.51 4.84 -4.31
C ARG A 72 -12.74 5.84 -3.17
N LEU A 73 -12.62 5.40 -1.92
CA LEU A 73 -12.74 6.26 -0.74
C LEU A 73 -11.64 7.35 -0.75
N LEU A 74 -10.39 6.95 -1.02
CA LEU A 74 -9.23 7.83 -1.15
C LEU A 74 -9.47 8.91 -2.21
N LYS A 75 -9.75 8.52 -3.46
CA LYS A 75 -9.96 9.45 -4.57
C LYS A 75 -11.27 10.23 -4.48
N GLY A 76 -12.23 9.74 -3.70
CA GLY A 76 -13.52 10.34 -3.49
C GLY A 76 -13.53 11.27 -2.28
N GLN A 77 -14.00 10.75 -1.15
CA GLN A 77 -14.26 11.55 0.05
C GLN A 77 -12.99 12.22 0.58
N ILE A 78 -11.89 11.48 0.74
CA ILE A 78 -10.68 12.02 1.36
C ILE A 78 -10.05 13.12 0.51
N ARG A 79 -9.92 12.88 -0.80
CA ARG A 79 -9.42 13.90 -1.74
C ARG A 79 -10.27 15.17 -1.74
N LYS A 80 -11.59 15.05 -1.66
CA LYS A 80 -12.52 16.19 -1.64
C LYS A 80 -12.32 17.05 -0.39
N GLU A 81 -12.19 16.44 0.78
CA GLU A 81 -11.94 17.14 2.04
C GLU A 81 -10.61 17.90 2.02
N ILE A 82 -9.52 17.23 1.61
CA ILE A 82 -8.20 17.87 1.46
C ILE A 82 -8.27 19.05 0.48
N SER A 83 -8.97 18.88 -0.65
CA SER A 83 -9.14 19.94 -1.64
C SER A 83 -9.91 21.14 -1.10
N ARG A 84 -10.92 20.91 -0.25
CA ARG A 84 -11.68 21.98 0.42
C ARG A 84 -10.77 22.76 1.37
N LYS A 85 -10.01 22.08 2.24
CA LYS A 85 -9.05 22.72 3.15
C LYS A 85 -8.00 23.52 2.40
N LYS A 86 -7.47 22.98 1.30
CA LYS A 86 -6.53 23.68 0.41
C LYS A 86 -7.09 25.00 -0.11
N ASN A 87 -8.35 25.00 -0.56
CA ASN A 87 -8.98 26.21 -1.08
C ASN A 87 -9.20 27.28 0.01
N ILE A 88 -9.51 26.86 1.24
CA ILE A 88 -9.60 27.75 2.40
C ILE A 88 -8.22 28.35 2.72
N ALA A 89 -7.19 27.50 2.80
CA ALA A 89 -5.81 27.93 3.05
C ALA A 89 -5.33 28.96 2.02
N ARG A 90 -5.61 28.73 0.72
CA ARG A 90 -5.31 29.68 -0.36
C ARG A 90 -5.97 31.04 -0.16
N ARG A 91 -7.26 31.07 0.22
CA ARG A 91 -7.99 32.32 0.48
C ARG A 91 -7.43 33.07 1.68
N ASN A 92 -6.92 32.35 2.66
CA ASN A 92 -6.34 32.92 3.88
C ASN A 92 -4.84 33.29 3.74
N GLY A 93 -4.22 33.03 2.58
CA GLY A 93 -2.79 33.28 2.36
C GLY A 93 -1.86 32.31 3.09
N ASP A 94 -2.36 31.17 3.56
CA ASP A 94 -1.57 30.16 4.28
C ASP A 94 -0.81 29.26 3.29
N ILE A 95 0.36 29.74 2.86
CA ILE A 95 1.21 29.07 1.86
C ILE A 95 1.70 27.70 2.37
N GLU A 96 1.96 27.57 3.67
CA GLU A 96 2.48 26.32 4.25
C GLU A 96 1.42 25.21 4.18
N LEU A 97 0.19 25.50 4.62
CA LEU A 97 -0.92 24.56 4.53
C LEU A 97 -1.29 24.22 3.08
N VAL A 98 -1.14 25.16 2.15
CA VAL A 98 -1.27 24.85 0.70
C VAL A 98 -0.24 23.81 0.27
N GLY A 99 1.02 23.95 0.68
CA GLY A 99 2.06 22.96 0.41
C GLY A 99 1.75 21.59 1.02
N ARG A 100 1.32 21.55 2.29
CA ARG A 100 0.94 20.30 2.99
C ARG A 100 -0.23 19.60 2.30
N THR A 101 -1.30 20.32 1.97
CA THR A 101 -2.49 19.77 1.29
C THR A 101 -2.17 19.28 -0.14
N GLU A 102 -1.25 19.92 -0.85
CA GLU A 102 -0.75 19.43 -2.15
C GLU A 102 0.04 18.13 -2.03
N LYS A 103 0.90 18.03 -1.02
CA LYS A 103 1.61 16.79 -0.71
C LYS A 103 0.64 15.66 -0.37
N ALA A 104 -0.37 15.93 0.47
CA ALA A 104 -1.40 14.96 0.83
C ALA A 104 -2.26 14.56 -0.38
N THR A 105 -2.59 15.49 -1.28
CA THR A 105 -3.32 15.16 -2.52
C THR A 105 -2.54 14.20 -3.40
N ARG A 106 -1.24 14.45 -3.61
CA ARG A 106 -0.37 13.50 -4.34
C ARG A 106 -0.27 12.16 -3.62
N ALA A 107 -0.22 12.18 -2.29
CA ALA A 107 -0.14 10.97 -1.50
C ALA A 107 -1.40 10.09 -1.63
N VAL A 108 -2.58 10.71 -1.63
CA VAL A 108 -3.86 10.03 -1.90
C VAL A 108 -3.85 9.34 -3.26
N ASP A 109 -3.36 10.02 -4.30
CA ASP A 109 -3.36 9.49 -5.65
C ASP A 109 -2.42 8.29 -5.81
N GLU A 110 -1.20 8.39 -5.27
CA GLU A 110 -0.24 7.28 -5.33
C GLU A 110 -0.67 6.12 -4.44
N LEU A 111 -1.22 6.39 -3.24
CA LEU A 111 -1.73 5.34 -2.36
C LEU A 111 -2.86 4.55 -3.03
N ALA A 112 -3.81 5.26 -3.67
CA ALA A 112 -4.90 4.61 -4.39
C ALA A 112 -4.40 3.79 -5.59
N LYS A 113 -3.34 4.25 -6.27
CA LYS A 113 -2.69 3.51 -7.36
C LYS A 113 -2.05 2.22 -6.85
N ILE A 114 -1.20 2.31 -5.81
CA ILE A 114 -0.54 1.14 -5.20
C ILE A 114 -1.58 0.12 -4.76
N LEU A 115 -2.61 0.53 -4.01
CA LEU A 115 -3.64 -0.39 -3.51
C LEU A 115 -4.40 -1.08 -4.64
N ASN A 116 -4.69 -0.38 -5.74
CA ASN A 116 -5.38 -0.95 -6.88
C ASN A 116 -4.50 -1.95 -7.64
N THR A 117 -3.23 -1.60 -7.91
CA THR A 117 -2.26 -2.48 -8.56
C THR A 117 -2.01 -3.73 -7.70
N ALA A 118 -1.70 -3.55 -6.42
CA ALA A 118 -1.41 -4.63 -5.50
C ALA A 118 -2.60 -5.56 -5.30
N TYR A 119 -3.83 -5.02 -5.22
CA TYR A 119 -5.05 -5.84 -5.15
C TYR A 119 -5.25 -6.68 -6.42
N SER A 120 -5.04 -6.09 -7.60
CA SER A 120 -5.11 -6.81 -8.87
C SER A 120 -4.11 -7.96 -8.92
N ILE A 121 -2.86 -7.73 -8.52
CA ILE A 121 -1.83 -8.76 -8.46
C ILE A 121 -2.18 -9.86 -7.44
N ARG A 122 -2.69 -9.51 -6.26
CA ARG A 122 -3.15 -10.50 -5.27
C ARG A 122 -4.29 -11.36 -5.81
N VAL A 123 -5.24 -10.78 -6.56
CA VAL A 123 -6.31 -11.55 -7.22
C VAL A 123 -5.74 -12.59 -8.18
N VAL A 124 -4.76 -12.22 -8.99
CA VAL A 124 -4.09 -13.15 -9.92
C VAL A 124 -3.34 -14.23 -9.16
N ALA A 125 -2.56 -13.83 -8.16
CA ALA A 125 -1.77 -14.75 -7.35
C ALA A 125 -2.67 -15.80 -6.68
N ASP A 126 -3.84 -15.43 -6.18
CA ASP A 126 -4.75 -16.33 -5.46
C ASP A 126 -5.68 -17.16 -6.36
N TYR A 127 -6.13 -16.60 -7.49
CA TYR A 127 -7.28 -17.16 -8.21
C TYR A 127 -7.04 -17.48 -9.68
N GLU A 128 -5.89 -17.10 -10.25
CA GLU A 128 -5.57 -17.34 -11.65
C GLU A 128 -4.38 -18.31 -11.78
N PRO A 129 -4.61 -19.64 -11.63
CA PRO A 129 -3.54 -20.64 -11.62
C PRO A 129 -2.86 -20.80 -12.99
N ASN A 130 -3.52 -20.39 -14.07
CA ASN A 130 -2.99 -20.48 -15.43
C ASN A 130 -2.03 -19.32 -15.77
N GLU A 131 -2.00 -18.27 -14.96
CA GLU A 131 -1.10 -17.12 -15.16
C GLU A 131 0.19 -17.29 -14.37
N ALA A 132 1.18 -17.99 -14.93
CA ALA A 132 2.45 -18.29 -14.26
C ALA A 132 3.29 -17.04 -13.95
N VAL A 133 4.01 -17.09 -12.84
CA VAL A 133 5.09 -16.14 -12.53
C VAL A 133 6.24 -16.37 -13.52
N THR A 134 6.72 -15.28 -14.12
CA THR A 134 7.86 -15.32 -15.03
C THR A 134 9.15 -15.06 -14.25
N PHE A 135 10.08 -16.02 -14.28
CA PHE A 135 11.39 -15.91 -13.64
C PHE A 135 12.44 -15.44 -14.63
N GLY A 136 13.15 -14.37 -14.28
CA GLY A 136 14.26 -13.81 -15.06
C GLY A 136 15.63 -14.37 -14.65
N PRO A 137 16.68 -14.08 -15.44
CA PRO A 137 18.04 -14.56 -15.19
C PRO A 137 18.71 -13.91 -13.96
N ASP A 138 18.22 -12.76 -13.51
CA ASP A 138 18.76 -11.94 -12.41
C ASP A 138 18.11 -12.27 -11.05
N LEU A 139 17.56 -13.48 -10.91
CA LEU A 139 16.83 -13.92 -9.71
C LEU A 139 15.59 -13.07 -9.39
N ARG A 140 15.17 -12.19 -10.32
CA ARG A 140 13.90 -11.47 -10.24
C ARG A 140 12.81 -12.27 -10.90
N PHE A 141 11.59 -11.95 -10.52
CA PHE A 141 10.41 -12.53 -11.12
C PHE A 141 9.26 -11.53 -11.16
N ALA A 142 8.39 -11.71 -12.14
CA ALA A 142 7.25 -10.84 -12.37
C ALA A 142 5.95 -11.65 -12.43
N LEU A 143 4.88 -11.10 -11.89
CA LEU A 143 3.52 -11.58 -12.12
C LEU A 143 2.80 -10.52 -12.95
N ARG A 144 2.35 -10.91 -14.15
CA ARG A 144 1.93 -9.96 -15.20
C ARG A 144 3.00 -8.89 -15.44
N SER A 145 2.66 -7.62 -15.26
CA SER A 145 3.52 -6.47 -15.51
C SER A 145 4.21 -5.93 -14.24
N VAL A 146 4.04 -6.58 -13.09
CA VAL A 146 4.60 -6.11 -11.81
C VAL A 146 5.82 -6.96 -11.48
N ASP A 147 6.98 -6.30 -11.37
CA ASP A 147 8.21 -6.90 -10.88
C ASP A 147 8.15 -7.06 -9.36
N ILE A 148 8.78 -8.12 -8.84
CA ILE A 148 8.79 -8.38 -7.40
C ILE A 148 9.43 -7.24 -6.59
N SER A 149 10.38 -6.51 -7.17
CA SER A 149 11.01 -5.35 -6.53
C SER A 149 10.02 -4.19 -6.37
N GLU A 150 9.07 -4.02 -7.30
CA GLU A 150 8.00 -3.04 -7.13
C GLU A 150 7.10 -3.45 -5.96
N ALA A 151 6.70 -4.72 -5.90
CA ALA A 151 5.85 -5.23 -4.83
C ALA A 151 6.52 -5.14 -3.45
N HIS A 152 7.82 -5.40 -3.39
CA HIS A 152 8.64 -5.28 -2.19
C HIS A 152 8.50 -3.88 -1.55
N GLU A 153 8.51 -2.83 -2.37
CA GLU A 153 8.46 -1.44 -1.89
C GLU A 153 7.07 -0.96 -1.46
N TRP A 154 5.99 -1.69 -1.76
CA TRP A 154 4.63 -1.21 -1.47
C TRP A 154 4.41 -0.93 0.02
N GLU A 155 4.94 -1.74 0.93
CA GLU A 155 4.78 -1.50 2.39
C GLU A 155 5.39 -0.16 2.79
N SER A 156 6.65 0.08 2.43
CA SER A 156 7.39 1.27 2.84
C SER A 156 6.76 2.53 2.25
N GLN A 157 6.38 2.47 0.97
CA GLN A 157 5.72 3.56 0.25
C GLN A 157 4.35 3.88 0.85
N THR A 158 3.50 2.87 1.05
CA THR A 158 2.16 3.10 1.62
C THR A 158 2.24 3.71 3.02
N ARG A 159 3.18 3.30 3.87
CA ARG A 159 3.38 3.89 5.19
C ARG A 159 3.69 5.40 5.12
N ILE A 160 4.61 5.80 4.25
CA ILE A 160 4.97 7.21 4.04
C ILE A 160 3.76 8.00 3.51
N LEU A 161 3.05 7.44 2.53
CA LEU A 161 1.89 8.08 1.93
C LEU A 161 0.75 8.25 2.96
N CYS A 162 0.49 7.22 3.76
CA CYS A 162 -0.51 7.27 4.83
C CYS A 162 -0.21 8.36 5.85
N ASN A 163 1.05 8.50 6.27
CA ASN A 163 1.45 9.57 7.20
C ASN A 163 1.20 10.97 6.63
N ASN A 164 1.46 11.18 5.33
CA ASN A 164 1.20 12.47 4.68
C ASN A 164 -0.30 12.79 4.60
N VAL A 165 -1.15 11.79 4.38
CA VAL A 165 -2.61 11.96 4.37
C VAL A 165 -3.13 12.24 5.77
N LYS A 166 -2.72 11.43 6.76
CA LYS A 166 -3.17 11.56 8.15
C LYS A 166 -2.83 12.93 8.73
N ALA A 167 -1.61 13.42 8.52
CA ALA A 167 -1.18 14.71 9.07
C ALA A 167 -2.10 15.87 8.65
N VAL A 168 -2.54 15.90 7.38
CA VAL A 168 -3.48 16.93 6.91
C VAL A 168 -4.90 16.66 7.38
N TRP A 169 -5.31 15.39 7.45
CA TRP A 169 -6.64 15.03 7.93
C TRP A 169 -6.89 15.46 9.38
N ASP A 170 -5.91 15.22 10.25
CA ASP A 170 -5.95 15.62 11.65
C ASP A 170 -6.06 17.15 11.77
N GLU A 171 -5.43 17.92 10.88
CA GLU A 171 -5.54 19.39 10.85
C GLU A 171 -6.89 19.90 10.30
N ILE A 172 -7.66 19.04 9.62
CA ILE A 172 -9.01 19.35 9.15
C ILE A 172 -10.05 19.14 10.27
N HIS A 173 -9.83 18.13 11.14
CA HIS A 173 -10.83 17.64 12.09
C HIS A 173 -10.43 17.77 13.57
N GLY A 174 -9.19 18.14 13.86
CA GLY A 174 -8.71 18.54 15.19
C GLY A 174 -8.92 20.02 15.43
#